data_AF-A0A7J9IVR1-F1
#
_entry.id   AF-A0A7J9IVR1-F1
#
_cell.length_a   1.000
_cell.length_b   1.000
_cell.length_c   1.000
_cell.angle_alpha   90.00
_cell.angle_beta   90.00
_cell.angle_gamma   90.00
#
_symmetry.space_group_name_H-M   'P 1'
#
loop_
_entity.id
_entity.type
_entity.pdbx_description
1 polymer ?
#
loop_
_entity_poly.entity_id
_entity_poly.type
_entity_poly.pdbx_seq_one_letter_code
_entity_poly.pdbx_strand_id
1 'polypeptide(L)'
;TTALKSGALRHDIHYWLGKDTSQDEAGAAAVKTVELDAALGGRAVQYREVQGHETEKFLSYFKPCIIPQEGGVASGFKHVQEEEHKIRMFVCRGKHVVHVPFARSSLNHDDIFILDTKSKIFQFNGSNSSIQERAKALEVVQYIKDTYHDGKCEVAAIEDGKLMADAETGEFWGFFGGFAPLPRKTASDEDRTVQSHTAKLLSVEKGQAKPVDADSLTRELLDTNKCYILDCGLEVFVWMGRNTSLDERKTASGAAEELIRGSDRPKSQIIRVIEGFETVVFKSKFESWPQTTNVAVTEDGRSKVAALLRRQGLNVKGLAKAAPAKEEPQPYIDCTGNLQVWRVNGQEKVLLPASDQSKFYSGDCYIFQYSYPGEDKEEYLIGTWIGKQSVEDERVSAVSSATKMVESMKFQATQACIHEGNEPIQFFSIFQSFIVFKGGLSDGYKNYIAEKEIPEGTYTEDGLALFRVQGSGPDNMQAIQVEAVASSLNSSYCYILHSGSTVFTWAGNLTSPDDHELVERQLDIIKPNLQSKPQKEGSESEQFWELLGGKSEYPSQKTAREPEGDPHLFSCTFSK
;
A
#
# COMPACT_ATOMS: atom_id res chain seq x y z
N THR A 1 -11.44 -12.64 1.08
CA THR A 1 -10.64 -12.90 2.29
C THR A 1 -9.18 -12.90 1.91
N THR A 2 -8.37 -12.11 2.60
CA THR A 2 -6.93 -11.96 2.34
C THR A 2 -6.17 -12.29 3.62
N ALA A 3 -5.08 -13.04 3.52
CA ALA A 3 -4.19 -13.26 4.65
C ALA A 3 -3.22 -12.08 4.74
N LEU A 4 -3.17 -11.42 5.90
CA LEU A 4 -2.20 -10.37 6.18
C LEU A 4 -0.83 -10.99 6.47
N LYS A 5 0.26 -10.24 6.27
CA LYS A 5 1.62 -10.63 6.72
C LYS A 5 1.67 -11.06 8.20
N SER A 6 0.77 -10.54 9.04
CA SER A 6 0.61 -10.91 10.46
C SER A 6 -0.04 -12.28 10.71
N GLY A 7 -0.45 -13.00 9.66
CA GLY A 7 -1.18 -14.27 9.75
C GLY A 7 -2.67 -14.14 10.07
N ALA A 8 -3.17 -12.91 10.32
CA ALA A 8 -4.58 -12.64 10.49
C ALA A 8 -5.33 -12.62 9.14
N LEU A 9 -6.57 -13.12 9.13
CA LEU A 9 -7.45 -13.02 7.96
C LEU A 9 -8.20 -11.69 7.97
N ARG A 10 -8.09 -10.93 6.88
CA ARG A 10 -8.93 -9.76 6.58
C ARG A 10 -10.11 -10.21 5.72
N HIS A 11 -11.30 -9.77 6.10
CA HIS A 11 -12.53 -10.07 5.38
C HIS A 11 -13.06 -8.81 4.70
N ASP A 12 -13.50 -8.99 3.46
CA ASP A 12 -14.16 -7.97 2.66
C ASP A 12 -15.47 -8.60 2.17
N ILE A 13 -16.60 -8.03 2.57
CA ILE A 13 -17.93 -8.52 2.21
C ILE A 13 -18.52 -7.54 1.20
N HIS A 14 -18.87 -8.04 0.03
CA HIS A 14 -19.51 -7.25 -1.01
C HIS A 14 -20.94 -7.75 -1.17
N TYR A 15 -21.90 -6.84 -1.20
CA TYR A 15 -23.25 -7.15 -1.68
C TYR A 15 -23.53 -6.30 -2.92
N TRP A 16 -23.90 -6.98 -4.00
CA TRP A 16 -24.06 -6.38 -5.31
C TRP A 16 -25.54 -6.23 -5.64
N LEU A 17 -25.91 -5.03 -6.08
CA LEU A 17 -27.28 -4.65 -6.42
C LEU A 17 -27.36 -4.39 -7.92
N GLY A 18 -28.16 -5.22 -8.60
CA GLY A 18 -28.47 -5.08 -10.02
C GLY A 18 -29.35 -3.86 -10.27
N LYS A 19 -29.38 -3.42 -11.53
CA LYS A 19 -30.21 -2.29 -11.97
C LYS A 19 -31.70 -2.50 -11.65
N ASP A 20 -32.17 -3.75 -11.76
CA ASP A 20 -33.57 -4.11 -11.60
C ASP A 20 -33.87 -4.76 -10.22
N THR A 21 -32.95 -4.67 -9.26
CA THR A 21 -33.13 -5.22 -7.91
C THR A 21 -34.26 -4.49 -7.17
N SER A 22 -35.17 -5.27 -6.57
CA SER A 22 -36.26 -4.72 -5.75
C SER A 22 -35.77 -4.15 -4.42
N GLN A 23 -36.54 -3.26 -3.80
CA GLN A 23 -36.20 -2.68 -2.49
C GLN A 23 -36.08 -3.76 -1.40
N ASP A 24 -36.96 -4.76 -1.43
CA ASP A 24 -36.95 -5.85 -0.44
C ASP A 24 -35.70 -6.72 -0.58
N GLU A 25 -35.28 -7.06 -1.81
CA GLU A 25 -34.05 -7.82 -2.07
C GLU A 25 -32.81 -7.02 -1.67
N ALA A 26 -32.77 -5.71 -1.98
CA ALA A 26 -31.68 -4.84 -1.57
C ALA A 26 -31.57 -4.75 -0.04
N GLY A 27 -32.70 -4.60 0.65
CA GLY A 27 -32.77 -4.59 2.12
C GLY A 27 -32.33 -5.92 2.72
N ALA A 28 -32.78 -7.04 2.15
CA ALA A 28 -32.36 -8.37 2.58
C ALA A 28 -30.85 -8.60 2.44
N ALA A 29 -30.25 -8.19 1.31
CA ALA A 29 -28.82 -8.30 1.07
C ALA A 29 -28.00 -7.47 2.07
N ALA A 30 -28.45 -6.25 2.39
CA ALA A 30 -27.83 -5.40 3.39
C ALA A 30 -27.88 -6.02 4.79
N VAL A 31 -29.03 -6.54 5.21
CA VAL A 31 -29.19 -7.21 6.52
C VAL A 31 -28.28 -8.44 6.61
N LYS A 32 -28.24 -9.28 5.57
CA LYS A 32 -27.40 -10.48 5.54
C LYS A 32 -25.91 -10.15 5.60
N THR A 33 -25.50 -9.03 5.02
CA THR A 33 -24.11 -8.54 5.09
C THR A 33 -23.71 -8.19 6.51
N VAL A 34 -24.57 -7.50 7.26
CA VAL A 34 -24.32 -7.17 8.67
C VAL A 34 -24.30 -8.42 9.55
N GLU A 35 -25.21 -9.37 9.31
CA GLU A 35 -25.23 -10.66 10.02
C GLU A 35 -23.96 -11.48 9.75
N LEU A 36 -23.49 -11.51 8.50
CA LEU A 36 -22.27 -12.19 8.11
C LEU A 36 -21.03 -11.55 8.75
N ASP A 37 -20.94 -10.22 8.76
CA ASP A 37 -19.84 -9.53 9.43
C ASP A 37 -19.82 -9.84 10.94
N ALA A 38 -20.98 -9.77 11.61
CA ALA A 38 -21.08 -10.15 13.02
C ALA A 38 -20.60 -11.59 13.26
N ALA A 39 -20.93 -12.53 12.37
CA ALA A 39 -20.42 -13.91 12.42
C ALA A 39 -18.90 -14.00 12.18
N LEU A 40 -18.31 -13.13 11.35
CA LEU A 40 -16.87 -13.05 11.12
C LEU A 40 -16.11 -12.30 12.24
N GLY A 41 -16.81 -11.97 13.33
CA GLY A 41 -16.26 -11.29 14.49
C GLY A 41 -16.34 -9.76 14.42
N GLY A 42 -17.15 -9.22 13.50
CA GLY A 42 -17.36 -7.78 13.32
C GLY A 42 -16.11 -7.05 12.88
N ARG A 43 -15.38 -7.60 11.91
CA ARG A 43 -14.06 -7.09 11.46
C ARG A 43 -13.96 -6.95 9.94
N ALA A 44 -15.04 -7.26 9.22
CA ALA A 44 -15.04 -7.17 7.79
C ALA A 44 -15.25 -5.72 7.34
N VAL A 45 -14.57 -5.34 6.26
CA VAL A 45 -14.96 -4.15 5.51
C VAL A 45 -16.14 -4.55 4.63
N GLN A 46 -17.22 -3.77 4.65
CA GLN A 46 -18.43 -4.08 3.89
C GLN A 46 -18.59 -3.09 2.74
N TYR A 47 -18.88 -3.60 1.55
CA TYR A 47 -18.99 -2.82 0.33
C TYR A 47 -20.39 -2.98 -0.26
N ARG A 48 -21.06 -1.86 -0.52
CA ARG A 48 -22.27 -1.80 -1.33
C ARG A 48 -21.88 -1.58 -2.78
N GLU A 49 -22.02 -2.61 -3.59
CA GLU A 49 -21.72 -2.56 -5.01
C GLU A 49 -23.01 -2.33 -5.80
N VAL A 50 -23.01 -1.37 -6.71
CA VAL A 50 -24.14 -1.08 -7.60
C VAL A 50 -23.71 -1.34 -9.02
N GLN A 51 -24.55 -2.01 -9.80
CA GLN A 51 -24.26 -2.30 -11.20
C GLN A 51 -23.81 -1.06 -11.99
N GLY A 52 -22.64 -1.17 -12.63
CA GLY A 52 -21.97 -0.12 -13.41
C GLY A 52 -21.19 0.90 -12.57
N HIS A 53 -21.21 0.80 -11.25
CA HIS A 53 -20.53 1.70 -10.31
C HIS A 53 -19.79 0.89 -9.24
N GLU A 54 -19.33 -0.31 -9.58
CA GLU A 54 -18.63 -1.20 -8.67
C GLU A 54 -17.24 -0.67 -8.29
N THR A 55 -16.78 -1.05 -7.10
CA THR A 55 -15.41 -0.74 -6.68
C THR A 55 -14.39 -1.51 -7.52
N GLU A 56 -13.24 -0.88 -7.80
CA GLU A 56 -12.09 -1.53 -8.44
C GLU A 56 -11.68 -2.83 -7.73
N LYS A 57 -11.85 -2.86 -6.39
CA LYS A 57 -11.61 -4.03 -5.57
C LYS A 57 -12.55 -5.17 -5.92
N PHE A 58 -13.86 -4.92 -6.01
CA PHE A 58 -14.83 -5.94 -6.42
C PHE A 58 -14.56 -6.46 -7.83
N LEU A 59 -14.32 -5.55 -8.78
CA LEU A 59 -14.03 -5.89 -10.17
C LEU A 59 -12.77 -6.76 -10.30
N SER A 60 -11.77 -6.57 -9.43
CA SER A 60 -10.53 -7.36 -9.44
C SER A 60 -10.73 -8.86 -9.22
N TYR A 61 -11.84 -9.26 -8.57
CA TYR A 61 -12.14 -10.66 -8.27
C TYR A 61 -12.64 -11.44 -9.50
N PHE A 62 -13.19 -10.74 -10.49
CA PHE A 62 -13.82 -11.36 -11.66
C PHE A 62 -12.96 -11.12 -12.89
N LYS A 63 -12.28 -12.17 -13.35
CA LYS A 63 -11.45 -12.14 -14.55
C LYS A 63 -12.14 -12.92 -15.68
N PRO A 64 -12.25 -12.35 -16.90
CA PRO A 64 -11.72 -11.06 -17.30
C PRO A 64 -12.58 -9.85 -16.86
N CYS A 65 -13.87 -10.06 -16.60
CA CYS A 65 -14.84 -9.02 -16.23
C CYS A 65 -16.10 -9.61 -15.56
N ILE A 66 -17.02 -8.74 -15.13
CA ILE A 66 -18.39 -9.09 -14.76
C ILE A 66 -19.30 -8.88 -15.97
N ILE A 67 -20.21 -9.83 -16.23
CA ILE A 67 -21.25 -9.74 -17.28
C ILE A 67 -22.63 -9.95 -16.63
N PRO A 68 -23.32 -8.88 -16.19
CA PRO A 68 -24.66 -8.98 -15.61
C PRO A 68 -25.63 -9.60 -16.61
N GLN A 69 -26.40 -10.61 -16.18
CA GLN A 69 -27.44 -11.23 -17.02
C GLN A 69 -28.76 -10.48 -16.88
N GLU A 70 -29.55 -10.44 -17.96
CA GLU A 70 -30.92 -9.91 -17.91
C GLU A 70 -31.87 -10.90 -17.19
N GLY A 71 -32.76 -10.38 -16.34
CA GLY A 71 -33.73 -11.16 -15.57
C GLY A 71 -33.44 -11.23 -14.05
N GLY A 72 -34.23 -12.01 -13.31
CA GLY A 72 -34.10 -12.17 -11.86
C GLY A 72 -35.01 -13.23 -11.26
N VAL A 73 -34.99 -13.38 -9.94
CA VAL A 73 -35.83 -14.38 -9.23
C VAL A 73 -37.33 -14.11 -9.46
N ALA A 74 -37.72 -12.84 -9.47
CA ALA A 74 -39.09 -12.42 -9.75
C ALA A 74 -39.56 -12.71 -11.19
N SER A 75 -38.63 -12.81 -12.16
CA SER A 75 -38.96 -13.21 -13.54
C SER A 75 -39.04 -14.74 -13.73
N GLY A 76 -38.85 -15.51 -12.65
CA GLY A 76 -38.98 -16.97 -12.63
C GLY A 76 -37.91 -17.66 -13.47
N PHE A 77 -36.76 -17.97 -12.88
CA PHE A 77 -35.79 -18.87 -13.49
C PHE A 77 -36.47 -20.21 -13.85
N LYS A 78 -36.77 -20.42 -15.12
CA LYS A 78 -37.17 -21.72 -15.66
C LYS A 78 -35.93 -22.59 -15.87
N HIS A 79 -36.14 -23.90 -15.68
CA HIS A 79 -35.18 -24.96 -15.99
C HIS A 79 -34.55 -24.78 -17.38
N VAL A 80 -33.27 -25.17 -17.51
CA VAL A 80 -32.49 -25.20 -18.75
C VAL A 80 -33.24 -26.00 -19.81
N GLN A 81 -33.91 -25.30 -20.73
CA GLN A 81 -34.20 -25.81 -22.06
C GLN A 81 -33.02 -25.39 -22.96
N GLU A 82 -32.69 -26.21 -23.97
CA GLU A 82 -31.73 -25.81 -25.00
C GLU A 82 -32.24 -24.51 -25.65
N GLU A 83 -31.71 -23.37 -25.23
CA GLU A 83 -32.05 -22.09 -25.86
C GLU A 83 -31.35 -22.01 -27.22
N GLU A 84 -32.12 -21.67 -28.26
CA GLU A 84 -31.54 -21.19 -29.51
C GLU A 84 -30.62 -20.00 -29.21
N HIS A 85 -29.40 -20.02 -29.77
CA HIS A 85 -28.42 -18.96 -29.55
C HIS A 85 -28.99 -17.60 -29.96
N LYS A 86 -29.17 -16.70 -28.98
CA LYS A 86 -29.59 -15.31 -29.19
C LYS A 86 -28.38 -14.44 -29.48
N ILE A 87 -28.49 -13.57 -30.49
CA ILE A 87 -27.47 -12.56 -30.77
C ILE A 87 -27.40 -11.61 -29.58
N ARG A 88 -26.20 -11.40 -29.04
CA ARG A 88 -25.94 -10.52 -27.90
C ARG A 88 -24.91 -9.47 -28.28
N MET A 89 -25.08 -8.27 -27.77
CA MET A 89 -24.13 -7.19 -27.97
C MET A 89 -23.68 -6.63 -26.63
N PHE A 90 -22.38 -6.43 -26.51
CA PHE A 90 -21.74 -5.93 -25.31
C PHE A 90 -20.93 -4.66 -25.64
N VAL A 91 -20.79 -3.78 -24.66
CA VAL A 91 -19.82 -2.69 -24.70
C VAL A 91 -18.79 -2.89 -23.58
N CYS A 92 -17.52 -2.74 -23.90
CA CYS A 92 -16.41 -2.81 -22.97
C CYS A 92 -16.06 -1.38 -22.51
N ARG A 93 -16.13 -1.14 -21.20
CA ARG A 93 -15.76 0.14 -20.56
C ARG A 93 -14.85 -0.12 -19.37
N GLY A 94 -13.55 0.08 -19.55
CA GLY A 94 -12.56 -0.26 -18.53
C GLY A 94 -12.63 -1.74 -18.15
N LYS A 95 -12.97 -2.03 -16.89
CA LYS A 95 -13.18 -3.40 -16.37
C LYS A 95 -14.63 -3.89 -16.44
N HIS A 96 -15.55 -3.07 -16.95
CA HIS A 96 -16.97 -3.40 -17.09
C HIS A 96 -17.27 -3.90 -18.50
N VAL A 97 -18.10 -4.93 -18.58
CA VAL A 97 -18.73 -5.39 -19.81
C VAL A 97 -20.22 -5.46 -19.58
N VAL A 98 -20.98 -4.65 -20.31
CA VAL A 98 -22.43 -4.55 -20.13
C VAL A 98 -23.15 -4.90 -21.40
N HIS A 99 -24.29 -5.59 -21.26
CA HIS A 99 -25.22 -5.81 -22.34
C HIS A 99 -25.76 -4.48 -22.86
N VAL A 100 -25.79 -4.33 -24.17
CA VAL A 100 -26.42 -3.20 -24.87
C VAL A 100 -27.41 -3.73 -25.90
N PRO A 101 -28.46 -2.96 -26.24
CA PRO A 101 -29.39 -3.36 -27.29
C PRO A 101 -28.64 -3.67 -28.58
N PHE A 102 -28.94 -4.80 -29.22
CA PHE A 102 -28.39 -5.13 -30.54
C PHE A 102 -28.98 -4.16 -31.59
N ALA A 103 -28.34 -2.99 -31.72
CA ALA A 103 -28.78 -1.92 -32.58
C ALA A 103 -27.59 -1.05 -32.99
N ARG A 104 -27.60 -0.56 -34.23
CA ARG A 104 -26.57 0.36 -34.75
C ARG A 104 -26.43 1.63 -33.89
N SER A 105 -27.53 2.09 -33.29
CA SER A 105 -27.56 3.26 -32.41
C SER A 105 -26.74 3.12 -31.13
N SER A 106 -26.31 1.90 -30.78
CA SER A 106 -25.47 1.65 -29.62
C SER A 106 -23.98 1.79 -29.92
N LEU A 107 -23.55 1.59 -31.17
CA LEU A 107 -22.15 1.72 -31.60
C LEU A 107 -21.70 3.18 -31.58
N ASN A 108 -20.44 3.44 -31.24
CA ASN A 108 -19.82 4.77 -31.30
C ASN A 108 -18.31 4.65 -31.59
N HIS A 109 -17.65 5.80 -31.80
CA HIS A 109 -16.23 5.88 -32.17
C HIS A 109 -15.27 5.75 -30.97
N ASP A 110 -15.78 5.75 -29.74
CA ASP A 110 -14.99 5.84 -28.51
C ASP A 110 -14.84 4.49 -27.80
N ASP A 111 -15.90 3.71 -27.76
CA ASP A 111 -15.98 2.46 -27.01
C ASP A 111 -15.65 1.23 -27.89
N ILE A 112 -15.38 0.09 -27.24
CA ILE A 112 -15.21 -1.21 -27.91
C ILE A 112 -16.48 -2.05 -27.71
N PHE A 113 -16.97 -2.66 -28.79
CA PHE A 113 -18.17 -3.48 -28.76
C PHE A 113 -17.87 -4.92 -29.11
N ILE A 114 -18.59 -5.85 -28.49
CA ILE A 114 -18.53 -7.28 -28.82
C ILE A 114 -19.89 -7.70 -29.33
N LEU A 115 -19.96 -8.17 -30.57
CA LEU A 115 -21.15 -8.77 -31.15
C LEU A 115 -20.99 -10.29 -31.13
N ASP A 116 -21.74 -10.93 -30.25
CA ASP A 116 -21.77 -12.37 -30.08
C ASP A 116 -22.88 -12.99 -30.95
N THR A 117 -22.47 -13.81 -31.91
CA THR A 117 -23.37 -14.52 -32.83
C THR A 117 -23.07 -16.02 -32.79
N LYS A 118 -23.96 -16.82 -33.41
CA LYS A 118 -23.89 -18.28 -33.35
C LYS A 118 -22.57 -18.88 -33.88
N SER A 119 -21.96 -18.26 -34.88
CA SER A 119 -20.79 -18.81 -35.58
C SER A 119 -19.53 -17.95 -35.46
N LYS A 120 -19.69 -16.65 -35.17
CA LYS A 120 -18.58 -15.71 -35.10
C LYS A 120 -18.82 -14.63 -34.04
N ILE A 121 -17.76 -14.30 -33.30
CA ILE A 121 -17.74 -13.17 -32.36
C ILE A 121 -16.96 -12.04 -33.00
N PHE A 122 -17.56 -10.86 -33.10
CA PHE A 122 -16.91 -9.68 -33.64
C PHE A 122 -16.51 -8.72 -32.52
N GLN A 123 -15.25 -8.27 -32.51
CA GLN A 123 -14.78 -7.17 -31.68
C GLN A 123 -14.70 -5.92 -32.54
N PHE A 124 -15.62 -4.98 -32.34
CA PHE A 124 -15.59 -3.67 -32.99
C PHE A 124 -14.80 -2.68 -32.14
N ASN A 125 -13.67 -2.19 -32.66
CA ASN A 125 -12.78 -1.23 -32.02
C ASN A 125 -13.10 0.18 -32.51
N GLY A 126 -13.70 1.02 -31.65
CA GLY A 126 -13.89 2.44 -31.93
C GLY A 126 -12.55 3.14 -32.20
N SER A 127 -12.53 4.12 -33.11
CA SER A 127 -11.30 4.78 -33.55
C SER A 127 -10.53 5.48 -32.43
N ASN A 128 -11.22 5.91 -31.36
CA ASN A 128 -10.64 6.61 -30.22
C ASN A 128 -10.29 5.67 -29.04
N SER A 129 -10.51 4.36 -29.19
CA SER A 129 -10.16 3.37 -28.15
C SER A 129 -8.64 3.15 -28.05
N SER A 130 -8.15 2.96 -26.82
CA SER A 130 -6.73 2.69 -26.52
C SER A 130 -6.32 1.23 -26.78
N ILE A 131 -5.02 0.98 -26.96
CA ILE A 131 -4.47 -0.37 -27.16
C ILE A 131 -4.80 -1.27 -25.95
N GLN A 132 -4.76 -0.72 -24.74
CA GLN A 132 -5.06 -1.42 -23.50
C GLN A 132 -6.52 -1.87 -23.44
N GLU A 133 -7.46 -1.01 -23.84
CA GLU A 133 -8.88 -1.35 -23.90
C GLU A 133 -9.13 -2.46 -24.93
N ARG A 134 -8.47 -2.39 -26.10
CA ARG A 134 -8.57 -3.41 -27.17
C ARG A 134 -8.06 -4.77 -26.71
N ALA A 135 -6.93 -4.80 -26.01
CA ALA A 135 -6.38 -6.02 -25.43
C ALA A 135 -7.33 -6.61 -24.38
N LYS A 136 -7.94 -5.76 -23.55
CA LYS A 136 -8.89 -6.20 -22.53
C LYS A 136 -10.17 -6.78 -23.13
N ALA A 137 -10.72 -6.13 -24.17
CA ALA A 137 -11.88 -6.65 -24.89
C ALA A 137 -11.61 -8.02 -25.53
N LEU A 138 -10.38 -8.26 -26.01
CA LEU A 138 -10.01 -9.56 -26.55
C LEU A 138 -10.03 -10.69 -25.49
N GLU A 139 -9.63 -10.39 -24.25
CA GLU A 139 -9.81 -11.35 -23.13
C GLU A 139 -11.28 -11.70 -22.90
N VAL A 140 -12.18 -10.71 -23.03
CA VAL A 140 -13.63 -10.90 -22.90
C VAL A 140 -14.18 -11.74 -24.04
N VAL A 141 -13.75 -11.46 -25.28
CA VAL A 141 -14.09 -12.28 -26.45
C VAL A 141 -13.67 -13.74 -26.25
N GLN A 142 -12.46 -13.98 -25.74
CA GLN A 142 -12.04 -15.34 -25.44
C GLN A 142 -12.89 -15.99 -24.36
N TYR A 143 -13.20 -15.26 -23.29
CA TYR A 143 -14.09 -15.76 -22.25
C TYR A 143 -15.48 -16.13 -22.81
N ILE A 144 -16.06 -15.31 -23.68
CA ILE A 144 -17.36 -15.58 -24.32
C ILE A 144 -17.27 -16.84 -25.20
N LYS A 145 -16.21 -16.95 -26.00
CA LYS A 145 -15.97 -18.11 -26.86
C LYS A 145 -15.83 -19.40 -26.06
N ASP A 146 -15.04 -19.38 -24.99
CA ASP A 146 -14.77 -20.57 -24.18
C ASP A 146 -15.99 -20.97 -23.34
N THR A 147 -16.75 -19.99 -22.83
CA THR A 147 -17.90 -20.23 -21.92
C THR A 147 -19.20 -20.51 -22.64
N TYR A 148 -19.50 -19.80 -23.73
CA TYR A 148 -20.80 -19.86 -24.40
C TYR A 148 -20.76 -20.57 -25.76
N HIS A 149 -19.57 -20.91 -26.28
CA HIS A 149 -19.39 -21.57 -27.58
C HIS A 149 -18.43 -22.76 -27.54
N ASP A 150 -18.13 -23.30 -26.34
CA ASP A 150 -17.23 -24.44 -26.14
C ASP A 150 -15.86 -24.29 -26.84
N GLY A 151 -15.37 -23.06 -26.99
CA GLY A 151 -14.09 -22.76 -27.64
C GLY A 151 -14.11 -22.83 -29.18
N LYS A 152 -15.28 -23.03 -29.82
CA LYS A 152 -15.38 -23.36 -31.26
C LYS A 152 -15.84 -22.21 -32.16
N CYS A 153 -16.12 -21.04 -31.62
CA CYS A 153 -16.56 -19.87 -32.39
C CYS A 153 -15.39 -19.18 -33.13
N GLU A 154 -15.65 -18.64 -34.32
CA GLU A 154 -14.69 -17.77 -35.01
C GLU A 154 -14.62 -16.41 -34.32
N VAL A 155 -13.49 -15.70 -34.45
CA VAL A 155 -13.31 -14.37 -33.86
C VAL A 155 -12.76 -13.43 -34.93
N ALA A 156 -13.38 -12.25 -35.08
CA ALA A 156 -12.96 -11.22 -36.03
C ALA A 156 -12.83 -9.86 -35.32
N ALA A 157 -11.79 -9.09 -35.66
CA ALA A 157 -11.57 -7.74 -35.14
C ALA A 157 -11.90 -6.71 -36.22
N ILE A 158 -12.83 -5.81 -35.94
CA ILE A 158 -13.32 -4.79 -36.85
C ILE A 158 -12.82 -3.43 -36.38
N GLU A 159 -12.05 -2.74 -37.22
CA GLU A 159 -11.51 -1.42 -36.91
C GLU A 159 -12.41 -0.33 -37.49
N ASP A 160 -12.86 0.57 -36.63
CA ASP A 160 -13.63 1.75 -37.02
C ASP A 160 -12.84 2.68 -37.96
N GLY A 161 -13.52 3.22 -38.97
CA GLY A 161 -12.92 4.05 -40.01
C GLY A 161 -12.17 3.29 -41.13
N LYS A 162 -11.93 1.98 -41.00
CA LYS A 162 -11.38 1.15 -42.08
C LYS A 162 -12.50 0.54 -42.92
N LEU A 163 -13.07 1.34 -43.83
CA LEU A 163 -14.18 0.91 -44.68
C LEU A 163 -13.78 -0.26 -45.62
N MET A 164 -14.50 -1.38 -45.51
CA MET A 164 -14.52 -2.48 -46.49
C MET A 164 -13.14 -3.05 -46.85
N ALA A 165 -12.20 -3.07 -45.90
CA ALA A 165 -10.86 -3.59 -46.15
C ALA A 165 -10.83 -5.12 -46.31
N ASP A 166 -11.81 -5.83 -45.73
CA ASP A 166 -11.89 -7.29 -45.70
C ASP A 166 -13.35 -7.81 -45.60
N ALA A 167 -13.52 -9.11 -45.81
CA ALA A 167 -14.83 -9.78 -45.83
C ALA A 167 -15.53 -9.77 -44.46
N GLU A 168 -14.78 -9.80 -43.38
CA GLU A 168 -15.29 -9.82 -42.00
C GLU A 168 -15.96 -8.50 -41.62
N THR A 169 -15.37 -7.39 -42.07
CA THR A 169 -15.97 -6.06 -41.93
C THR A 169 -17.32 -5.97 -42.66
N GLY A 170 -17.41 -6.55 -43.86
CA GLY A 170 -18.67 -6.62 -44.61
C GLY A 170 -19.74 -7.46 -43.90
N GLU A 171 -19.34 -8.61 -43.35
CA GLU A 171 -20.22 -9.49 -42.57
C GLU A 171 -20.76 -8.77 -41.33
N PHE A 172 -19.89 -8.11 -40.57
CA PHE A 172 -20.27 -7.32 -39.39
C PHE A 172 -21.32 -6.25 -39.71
N TRP A 173 -21.09 -5.42 -40.74
CA TRP A 173 -22.06 -4.39 -41.11
C TRP A 173 -23.36 -4.96 -41.69
N GLY A 174 -23.32 -6.17 -42.26
CA GLY A 174 -24.51 -6.90 -42.70
C GLY A 174 -25.53 -7.13 -41.58
N PHE A 175 -25.07 -7.38 -40.34
CA PHE A 175 -25.94 -7.52 -39.17
C PHE A 175 -26.72 -6.23 -38.84
N PHE A 176 -26.24 -5.06 -39.26
CA PHE A 176 -26.87 -3.76 -39.02
C PHE A 176 -27.59 -3.18 -40.25
N GLY A 177 -27.74 -3.96 -41.32
CA GLY A 177 -28.37 -3.52 -42.58
C GLY A 177 -27.43 -2.72 -43.49
N GLY A 178 -26.12 -2.83 -43.30
CA GLY A 178 -25.08 -2.15 -44.06
C GLY A 178 -24.39 -1.02 -43.31
N PHE A 179 -23.33 -0.47 -43.91
CA PHE A 179 -22.58 0.64 -43.33
C PHE A 179 -23.40 1.94 -43.34
N ALA A 180 -23.45 2.61 -42.19
CA ALA A 180 -24.01 3.95 -42.05
C ALA A 180 -23.27 4.72 -40.94
N PRO A 181 -23.24 6.07 -40.97
CA PRO A 181 -22.57 6.87 -39.95
C PRO A 181 -23.01 6.54 -38.53
N LEU A 182 -22.05 6.44 -37.62
CA LEU A 182 -22.29 6.16 -36.21
C LEU A 182 -22.71 7.42 -35.46
N PRO A 183 -23.54 7.29 -34.40
CA PRO A 183 -23.85 8.42 -33.53
C PRO A 183 -22.59 8.91 -32.80
N ARG A 184 -22.53 10.22 -32.53
CA ARG A 184 -21.57 10.76 -31.56
C ARG A 184 -21.99 10.30 -30.16
N LYS A 185 -21.02 9.91 -29.34
CA LYS A 185 -21.27 9.61 -27.92
C LYS A 185 -21.87 10.84 -27.26
N THR A 186 -23.12 10.74 -26.82
CA THR A 186 -23.70 11.73 -25.91
C THR A 186 -22.96 11.61 -24.59
N ALA A 187 -22.43 12.72 -24.06
CA ALA A 187 -21.78 12.75 -22.76
C ALA A 187 -22.69 12.02 -21.75
N SER A 188 -22.20 10.90 -21.23
CA SER A 188 -22.92 10.19 -20.18
C SER A 188 -22.71 10.95 -18.86
N ASP A 189 -23.58 10.77 -17.87
CA ASP A 189 -23.33 11.34 -16.54
C ASP A 189 -22.01 10.83 -15.91
N GLU A 190 -21.41 9.77 -16.47
CA GLU A 190 -20.09 9.22 -16.10
C GLU A 190 -18.90 10.08 -16.60
N ASP A 191 -19.09 10.91 -17.64
CA ASP A 191 -18.04 11.79 -18.20
C ASP A 191 -17.95 13.16 -17.50
N ARG A 192 -18.78 13.41 -16.48
CA ARG A 192 -18.66 14.63 -15.67
C ARG A 192 -17.35 14.55 -14.89
N THR A 193 -16.43 15.46 -15.20
CA THR A 193 -15.19 15.66 -14.43
C THR A 193 -15.50 15.60 -12.95
N VAL A 194 -14.81 14.68 -12.25
CA VAL A 194 -14.90 14.55 -10.79
C VAL A 194 -14.51 15.89 -10.20
N GLN A 195 -15.50 16.72 -9.88
CA GLN A 195 -15.25 17.94 -9.13
C GLN A 195 -14.65 17.51 -7.78
N SER A 196 -13.52 18.11 -7.42
CA SER A 196 -12.89 17.90 -6.12
C SER A 196 -13.91 18.20 -5.02
N HIS A 197 -14.51 17.16 -4.45
CA HIS A 197 -15.46 17.29 -3.36
C HIS A 197 -14.69 17.31 -2.04
N THR A 198 -14.76 18.42 -1.29
CA THR A 198 -14.20 18.48 0.06
C THR A 198 -14.89 17.43 0.93
N ALA A 199 -14.11 16.54 1.54
CA ALA A 199 -14.64 15.50 2.40
C ALA A 199 -15.38 16.11 3.60
N LYS A 200 -16.62 15.67 3.85
CA LYS A 200 -17.45 16.15 4.98
C LYS A 200 -17.66 15.02 5.97
N LEU A 201 -17.32 15.25 7.24
CA LEU A 201 -17.58 14.31 8.30
C LEU A 201 -18.93 14.61 8.96
N LEU A 202 -19.75 13.58 9.14
CA LEU A 202 -21.03 13.66 9.83
C LEU A 202 -21.06 12.63 10.97
N SER A 203 -21.51 13.03 12.15
CA SER A 203 -21.82 12.08 13.23
C SER A 203 -23.23 11.54 13.05
N VAL A 204 -23.43 10.25 13.34
CA VAL A 204 -24.76 9.65 13.34
C VAL A 204 -25.32 9.68 14.75
N GLU A 205 -26.39 10.44 14.94
CA GLU A 205 -27.09 10.55 16.23
C GLU A 205 -28.56 10.19 16.04
N LYS A 206 -29.03 9.12 16.71
CA LYS A 206 -30.43 8.66 16.62
C LYS A 206 -30.93 8.47 15.17
N GLY A 207 -30.05 8.03 14.27
CA GLY A 207 -30.35 7.80 12.85
C GLY A 207 -30.33 9.04 11.96
N GLN A 208 -29.91 10.19 12.49
CA GLN A 208 -29.72 11.40 11.70
C GLN A 208 -28.23 11.70 11.56
N ALA A 209 -27.80 12.02 10.33
CA ALA A 209 -26.44 12.45 10.04
C ALA A 209 -26.33 13.96 10.29
N LYS A 210 -25.45 14.36 11.22
CA LYS A 210 -25.22 15.76 11.58
C LYS A 210 -23.78 16.14 11.24
N PRO A 211 -23.54 17.30 10.58
CA PRO A 211 -22.18 17.75 10.28
C PRO A 211 -21.33 17.88 11.55
N VAL A 212 -20.08 17.45 11.47
CA VAL A 212 -19.04 17.73 12.47
C VAL A 212 -18.31 18.99 12.01
N ASP A 213 -18.30 20.02 12.86
CA ASP A 213 -17.61 21.27 12.60
C ASP A 213 -16.13 21.12 12.96
N ALA A 214 -15.26 21.05 11.94
CA ALA A 214 -13.82 20.92 12.10
C ALA A 214 -13.09 21.48 10.87
N ASP A 215 -12.03 22.27 11.10
CA ASP A 215 -11.20 22.85 10.03
C ASP A 215 -10.39 21.79 9.29
N SER A 216 -10.02 20.70 9.98
CA SER A 216 -9.33 19.56 9.39
C SER A 216 -9.78 18.21 9.94
N LEU A 217 -9.59 17.16 9.13
CA LEU A 217 -9.95 15.79 9.47
C LEU A 217 -8.78 15.10 10.19
N THR A 218 -8.92 14.87 11.49
CA THR A 218 -7.97 14.09 12.31
C THR A 218 -8.62 12.85 12.91
N ARG A 219 -7.83 11.85 13.33
CA ARG A 219 -8.36 10.60 13.90
C ARG A 219 -9.14 10.85 15.20
N GLU A 220 -8.78 11.86 15.96
CA GLU A 220 -9.35 12.18 17.27
C GLU A 220 -10.83 12.59 17.19
N LEU A 221 -11.32 12.98 16.01
CA LEU A 221 -12.73 13.27 15.76
C LEU A 221 -13.63 12.02 15.84
N LEU A 222 -13.05 10.83 15.68
CA LEU A 222 -13.78 9.55 15.63
C LEU A 222 -13.85 8.89 17.01
N ASP A 223 -14.97 9.07 17.71
CA ASP A 223 -15.26 8.45 19.01
C ASP A 223 -15.62 6.96 18.87
N THR A 224 -14.93 6.10 19.63
CA THR A 224 -15.15 4.64 19.65
C THR A 224 -16.58 4.20 19.99
N ASN A 225 -17.38 5.07 20.61
CA ASN A 225 -18.77 4.80 21.00
C ASN A 225 -19.79 5.36 20.00
N LYS A 226 -19.36 5.91 18.86
CA LYS A 226 -20.24 6.52 17.85
C LYS A 226 -19.98 5.97 16.46
N CYS A 227 -20.93 6.22 15.56
CA CYS A 227 -20.77 5.99 14.13
C CYS A 227 -20.69 7.33 13.40
N TYR A 228 -19.93 7.36 12.31
CA TYR A 228 -19.70 8.54 11.50
C TYR A 228 -19.88 8.21 10.03
N ILE A 229 -20.25 9.21 9.24
CA ILE A 229 -20.32 9.16 7.79
C ILE A 229 -19.30 10.16 7.25
N LEU A 230 -18.39 9.71 6.40
CA LEU A 230 -17.45 10.56 5.69
C LEU A 230 -17.90 10.62 4.22
N ASP A 231 -18.45 11.76 3.82
CA ASP A 231 -18.94 11.99 2.46
C ASP A 231 -17.84 12.63 1.60
N CYS A 232 -17.29 11.85 0.66
CA CYS A 232 -16.31 12.29 -0.32
C CYS A 232 -16.91 12.43 -1.73
N GLY A 233 -18.23 12.57 -1.85
CA GLY A 233 -18.93 12.65 -3.14
C GLY A 233 -19.20 11.26 -3.73
N LEU A 234 -18.28 10.73 -4.54
CA LEU A 234 -18.44 9.41 -5.18
C LEU A 234 -18.26 8.25 -4.19
N GLU A 235 -17.40 8.43 -3.19
CA GLU A 235 -17.19 7.45 -2.12
C GLU A 235 -17.77 8.00 -0.82
N VAL A 236 -18.62 7.22 -0.17
CA VAL A 236 -19.16 7.53 1.15
C VAL A 236 -18.73 6.43 2.10
N PHE A 237 -18.00 6.79 3.15
CA PHE A 237 -17.56 5.85 4.17
C PHE A 237 -18.48 5.91 5.38
N VAL A 238 -18.87 4.76 5.94
CA VAL A 238 -19.51 4.67 7.24
C VAL A 238 -18.50 4.08 8.21
N TRP A 239 -17.97 4.89 9.11
CA TRP A 239 -17.07 4.44 10.16
C TRP A 239 -17.86 4.06 11.41
N MET A 240 -17.60 2.86 11.92
CA MET A 240 -18.30 2.28 13.07
C MET A 240 -17.32 2.14 14.24
N GLY A 241 -17.57 2.87 15.32
CA GLY A 241 -16.78 2.76 16.55
C GLY A 241 -16.88 1.35 17.15
N ARG A 242 -15.79 0.86 17.73
CA ARG A 242 -15.71 -0.53 18.22
C ARG A 242 -16.75 -0.85 19.28
N ASN A 243 -17.11 0.14 20.10
CA ASN A 243 -18.03 -0.03 21.23
C ASN A 243 -19.51 0.21 20.86
N THR A 244 -19.80 0.53 19.59
CA THR A 244 -21.18 0.73 19.12
C THR A 244 -21.94 -0.60 19.05
N SER A 245 -23.23 -0.56 19.39
CA SER A 245 -24.15 -1.70 19.28
C SER A 245 -24.51 -2.04 17.83
N LEU A 246 -25.01 -3.26 17.60
CA LEU A 246 -25.42 -3.71 16.27
C LEU A 246 -26.57 -2.84 15.71
N ASP A 247 -27.49 -2.40 16.58
CA ASP A 247 -28.59 -1.52 16.18
C ASP A 247 -28.10 -0.12 15.79
N GLU A 248 -27.13 0.46 16.51
CA GLU A 248 -26.51 1.73 16.12
C GLU A 248 -25.80 1.64 14.76
N ARG A 249 -25.10 0.53 14.49
CA ARG A 249 -24.43 0.28 13.20
C ARG A 249 -25.43 0.12 12.05
N LYS A 250 -26.56 -0.55 12.29
CA LYS A 250 -27.68 -0.64 11.33
C LYS A 250 -28.27 0.74 11.06
N THR A 251 -28.51 1.51 12.11
CA THR A 251 -29.04 2.87 12.03
C THR A 251 -28.09 3.81 11.26
N ALA A 252 -26.77 3.73 11.50
CA ALA A 252 -25.77 4.47 10.73
C ALA A 252 -25.72 4.06 9.26
N SER A 253 -25.88 2.77 8.97
CA SER A 253 -25.97 2.26 7.61
C SER A 253 -27.20 2.80 6.88
N GLY A 254 -28.35 2.83 7.55
CA GLY A 254 -29.58 3.44 7.02
C GLY A 254 -29.44 4.94 6.79
N ALA A 255 -28.81 5.67 7.73
CA ALA A 255 -28.56 7.10 7.59
C ALA A 255 -27.70 7.43 6.36
N ALA A 256 -26.69 6.61 6.05
CA ALA A 256 -25.87 6.77 4.84
C ALA A 256 -26.68 6.50 3.56
N GLU A 257 -27.58 5.52 3.58
CA GLU A 257 -28.46 5.23 2.43
C GLU A 257 -29.49 6.34 2.19
N GLU A 258 -30.08 6.90 3.26
CA GLU A 258 -30.98 8.06 3.16
C GLU A 258 -30.26 9.30 2.65
N LEU A 259 -29.04 9.53 3.15
CA LEU A 259 -28.18 10.62 2.69
C LEU A 259 -28.09 10.53 1.16
N ILE A 260 -27.73 9.35 0.63
CA ILE A 260 -27.53 9.15 -0.81
C ILE A 260 -28.80 9.29 -1.64
N ARG A 261 -29.94 8.86 -1.10
CA ARG A 261 -31.24 8.91 -1.78
C ARG A 261 -31.78 10.33 -1.94
N GLY A 262 -31.46 11.24 -1.02
CA GLY A 262 -32.06 12.58 -0.92
C GLY A 262 -31.43 13.69 -1.77
N SER A 263 -30.50 13.39 -2.67
CA SER A 263 -29.65 14.40 -3.35
C SER A 263 -29.47 14.11 -4.84
N ASP A 264 -29.36 15.15 -5.67
CA ASP A 264 -29.09 15.12 -7.12
C ASP A 264 -27.63 14.73 -7.44
N ARG A 265 -27.09 13.76 -6.70
CA ARG A 265 -25.68 13.36 -6.75
C ARG A 265 -25.47 12.16 -7.69
N PRO A 266 -24.24 11.97 -8.19
CA PRO A 266 -23.87 10.72 -8.87
C PRO A 266 -24.06 9.51 -7.95
N LYS A 267 -24.28 8.31 -8.52
CA LYS A 267 -24.42 7.08 -7.72
C LYS A 267 -23.15 6.81 -6.92
N SER A 268 -23.19 7.09 -5.62
CA SER A 268 -22.05 6.89 -4.71
C SER A 268 -21.91 5.44 -4.25
N GLN A 269 -20.66 5.02 -4.06
CA GLN A 269 -20.28 3.78 -3.40
C GLN A 269 -20.37 3.95 -1.88
N ILE A 270 -20.90 2.96 -1.17
CA ILE A 270 -20.92 2.95 0.31
C ILE A 270 -19.94 1.90 0.80
N ILE A 271 -18.95 2.35 1.57
CA ILE A 271 -17.91 1.51 2.17
C ILE A 271 -18.05 1.61 3.68
N ARG A 272 -18.28 0.49 4.36
CA ARG A 272 -18.44 0.44 5.81
C ARG A 272 -17.16 -0.11 6.43
N VAL A 273 -16.57 0.65 7.34
CA VAL A 273 -15.33 0.30 8.04
C VAL A 273 -15.58 0.28 9.54
N ILE A 274 -14.95 -0.66 10.24
CA ILE A 274 -14.96 -0.70 11.70
C ILE A 274 -13.63 -0.21 12.25
N GLU A 275 -13.69 0.41 13.43
CA GLU A 275 -12.53 0.89 14.16
C GLU A 275 -11.41 -0.16 14.32
N GLY A 276 -10.22 0.21 13.84
CA GLY A 276 -9.01 -0.61 13.81
C GLY A 276 -8.86 -1.47 12.56
N PHE A 277 -9.85 -1.48 11.67
CA PHE A 277 -9.84 -2.19 10.39
C PHE A 277 -10.09 -1.24 9.21
N GLU A 278 -9.77 0.03 9.38
CA GLU A 278 -9.94 1.05 8.35
C GLU A 278 -9.08 0.74 7.12
N THR A 279 -9.62 1.06 5.94
CA THR A 279 -8.91 0.90 4.66
C THR A 279 -7.90 2.03 4.46
N VAL A 280 -6.84 1.80 3.68
CA VAL A 280 -5.85 2.83 3.32
C VAL A 280 -6.52 4.07 2.73
N VAL A 281 -7.50 3.86 1.83
CA VAL A 281 -8.29 4.94 1.19
C VAL A 281 -9.08 5.78 2.20
N PHE A 282 -9.56 5.18 3.29
CA PHE A 282 -10.24 5.90 4.35
C PHE A 282 -9.25 6.75 5.15
N LYS A 283 -8.14 6.13 5.57
CA LYS A 283 -7.09 6.81 6.35
C LYS A 283 -6.47 7.98 5.59
N SER A 284 -6.33 7.87 4.27
CA SER A 284 -5.78 8.93 3.42
C SER A 284 -6.68 10.17 3.29
N LYS A 285 -7.91 10.15 3.81
CA LYS A 285 -8.79 11.34 3.88
C LYS A 285 -8.54 12.19 5.12
N PHE A 286 -7.67 11.74 6.02
CA PHE A 286 -7.30 12.44 7.25
C PHE A 286 -5.88 13.02 7.11
N GLU A 287 -5.62 14.16 7.74
CA GLU A 287 -4.30 14.82 7.70
C GLU A 287 -3.21 13.97 8.34
N SER A 288 -3.55 13.30 9.43
CA SER A 288 -2.68 12.38 10.12
C SER A 288 -3.48 11.20 10.66
N TRP A 289 -2.92 10.00 10.50
CA TRP A 289 -3.51 8.78 11.02
C TRP A 289 -2.48 8.04 11.88
N PRO A 290 -2.71 7.85 13.19
CA PRO A 290 -1.78 7.16 14.07
C PRO A 290 -1.51 5.73 13.59
N GLN A 291 -0.23 5.36 13.47
CA GLN A 291 0.17 3.99 13.16
C GLN A 291 -0.20 3.08 14.34
N THR A 292 -1.20 2.21 14.13
CA THR A 292 -1.73 1.34 15.19
C THR A 292 -0.91 0.06 15.25
N THR A 293 -0.35 -0.25 16.42
CA THR A 293 0.23 -1.56 16.71
C THR A 293 -0.87 -2.62 16.65
N ASN A 294 -0.60 -3.73 15.97
CA ASN A 294 -1.54 -4.84 15.82
C ASN A 294 -2.08 -5.27 17.19
N VAL A 295 -3.37 -5.05 17.44
CA VAL A 295 -4.04 -5.51 18.66
C VAL A 295 -4.03 -7.05 18.66
N ALA A 296 -3.49 -7.64 19.73
CA ALA A 296 -3.43 -9.09 19.91
C ALA A 296 -4.81 -9.73 19.77
N VAL A 297 -4.89 -10.75 18.90
CA VAL A 297 -6.13 -11.43 18.53
C VAL A 297 -6.55 -12.39 19.65
N THR A 298 -7.75 -12.22 20.21
CA THR A 298 -8.36 -13.24 21.08
C THR A 298 -8.98 -14.35 20.23
N GLU A 299 -8.57 -15.60 20.48
CA GLU A 299 -8.93 -16.78 19.70
C GLU A 299 -10.37 -17.29 19.93
N ASP A 300 -11.01 -16.88 21.04
CA ASP A 300 -12.22 -17.55 21.56
C ASP A 300 -13.49 -17.37 20.70
N GLY A 301 -13.56 -16.32 19.87
CA GLY A 301 -14.71 -16.05 19.00
C GLY A 301 -14.80 -16.96 17.77
N ARG A 302 -13.66 -17.49 17.29
CA ARG A 302 -13.59 -18.27 16.03
C ARG A 302 -14.23 -19.66 16.16
N SER A 303 -14.07 -20.30 17.31
CA SER A 303 -14.47 -21.69 17.55
C SER A 303 -15.98 -21.88 17.71
N LYS A 304 -16.67 -20.90 18.34
CA LYS A 304 -18.12 -20.94 18.56
C LYS A 304 -18.93 -20.71 17.26
N VAL A 305 -18.39 -19.92 16.33
CA VAL A 305 -19.09 -19.57 15.08
C VAL A 305 -18.90 -20.60 13.97
N ALA A 306 -17.72 -21.23 13.87
CA ALA A 306 -17.51 -22.34 12.95
C ALA A 306 -18.51 -23.50 13.20
N ALA A 307 -18.96 -23.68 14.44
CA ALA A 307 -20.00 -24.63 14.81
C ALA A 307 -21.42 -24.19 14.38
N LEU A 308 -21.73 -22.89 14.46
CA LEU A 308 -23.04 -22.36 14.08
C LEU A 308 -23.28 -22.40 12.56
N LEU A 309 -22.26 -22.04 11.77
CA LEU A 309 -22.31 -22.03 10.30
C LEU A 309 -22.38 -23.43 9.69
N ARG A 310 -21.71 -24.42 10.30
CA ARG A 310 -21.88 -25.85 9.95
C ARG A 310 -23.32 -26.32 10.15
N ARG A 311 -24.00 -25.79 11.18
CA ARG A 311 -25.40 -26.11 11.49
C ARG A 311 -26.38 -25.53 10.47
N GLN A 312 -25.99 -24.49 9.74
CA GLN A 312 -26.80 -23.84 8.69
C GLN A 312 -26.38 -24.27 7.26
N GLY A 313 -25.50 -25.26 7.11
CA GLY A 313 -25.12 -25.82 5.80
C GLY A 313 -24.06 -25.04 5.03
N LEU A 314 -23.39 -24.06 5.65
CA LEU A 314 -22.35 -23.25 5.00
C LEU A 314 -20.95 -23.87 5.14
N ASN A 315 -20.19 -23.92 4.04
CA ASN A 315 -18.86 -24.54 4.00
C ASN A 315 -17.78 -23.61 4.60
N VAL A 316 -17.21 -24.01 5.74
CA VAL A 316 -16.25 -23.22 6.54
C VAL A 316 -14.78 -23.69 6.42
N LYS A 317 -14.42 -24.45 5.38
CA LYS A 317 -13.08 -25.07 5.24
C LYS A 317 -11.88 -24.09 5.16
N GLY A 318 -12.10 -22.78 5.07
CA GLY A 318 -11.03 -21.76 5.02
C GLY A 318 -10.79 -20.93 6.29
N LEU A 319 -11.62 -21.06 7.33
CA LEU A 319 -11.59 -20.17 8.52
C LEU A 319 -10.51 -20.50 9.57
N ALA A 320 -9.85 -21.66 9.46
CA ALA A 320 -9.05 -22.24 10.55
C ALA A 320 -7.53 -22.31 10.29
N LYS A 321 -7.01 -21.80 9.17
CA LYS A 321 -5.57 -21.82 8.91
C LYS A 321 -4.94 -20.46 9.24
N ALA A 322 -4.18 -20.40 10.33
CA ALA A 322 -3.18 -19.37 10.55
C ALA A 322 -1.98 -19.63 9.62
N ALA A 323 -1.44 -18.58 9.00
CA ALA A 323 -0.19 -18.67 8.26
C ALA A 323 1.00 -18.81 9.23
N PRO A 324 2.06 -19.54 8.87
CA PRO A 324 3.26 -19.63 9.69
C PRO A 324 3.93 -18.25 9.84
N ALA A 325 4.48 -17.97 11.03
CA ALA A 325 5.30 -16.79 11.29
C ALA A 325 6.53 -16.81 10.38
N LYS A 326 6.72 -15.78 9.56
CA LYS A 326 7.81 -15.73 8.58
C LYS A 326 9.03 -14.95 9.09
N GLU A 327 10.17 -15.53 8.76
CA GLU A 327 11.53 -15.00 8.71
C GLU A 327 11.62 -13.63 8.01
N GLU A 328 12.65 -12.84 8.34
CA GLU A 328 12.95 -11.56 7.68
C GLU A 328 12.93 -11.73 6.13
N PRO A 329 12.39 -10.75 5.38
CA PRO A 329 12.37 -10.83 3.92
C PRO A 329 13.80 -10.92 3.39
N GLN A 330 14.07 -11.98 2.61
CA GLN A 330 15.39 -12.17 2.00
C GLN A 330 15.71 -11.01 1.04
N PRO A 331 16.97 -10.55 0.99
CA PRO A 331 17.40 -9.55 0.02
C PRO A 331 17.22 -10.09 -1.41
N TYR A 332 16.72 -9.24 -2.31
CA TYR A 332 16.48 -9.58 -3.72
C TYR A 332 17.72 -9.39 -4.61
N ILE A 333 18.80 -8.86 -4.04
CA ILE A 333 20.11 -8.68 -4.68
C ILE A 333 21.07 -9.62 -3.97
N ASP A 334 21.96 -10.28 -4.71
CA ASP A 334 22.88 -11.30 -4.19
C ASP A 334 23.96 -10.77 -3.23
N CYS A 335 24.04 -9.45 -3.08
CA CYS A 335 24.98 -8.72 -2.23
C CYS A 335 26.47 -9.01 -2.50
N THR A 336 26.83 -9.51 -3.68
CA THR A 336 28.22 -9.84 -4.08
C THR A 336 28.92 -8.75 -4.91
N GLY A 337 28.19 -7.68 -5.19
CA GLY A 337 28.59 -6.54 -6.01
C GLY A 337 29.62 -5.58 -5.41
N ASN A 338 29.90 -4.50 -6.14
CA ASN A 338 30.87 -3.48 -5.76
C ASN A 338 30.19 -2.19 -5.29
N LEU A 339 30.61 -1.66 -4.14
CA LEU A 339 30.08 -0.44 -3.55
C LEU A 339 31.06 0.73 -3.74
N GLN A 340 30.51 1.89 -4.11
CA GLN A 340 31.20 3.17 -4.06
C GLN A 340 30.32 4.20 -3.39
N VAL A 341 30.90 5.00 -2.49
CA VAL A 341 30.14 6.01 -1.74
C VAL A 341 30.83 7.37 -1.83
N TRP A 342 30.05 8.40 -2.06
CA TRP A 342 30.47 9.79 -2.06
C TRP A 342 29.73 10.57 -0.97
N ARG A 343 30.45 11.46 -0.28
CA ARG A 343 29.83 12.50 0.57
C ARG A 343 29.56 13.74 -0.26
N VAL A 344 28.40 14.34 -0.10
CA VAL A 344 28.06 15.62 -0.73
C VAL A 344 28.70 16.77 0.06
N ASN A 345 29.27 17.74 -0.65
CA ASN A 345 29.79 18.97 -0.06
C ASN A 345 29.43 20.15 -0.96
N GLY A 346 28.42 20.93 -0.57
CA GLY A 346 27.83 21.95 -1.43
C GLY A 346 27.27 21.35 -2.72
N GLN A 347 27.81 21.76 -3.88
CA GLN A 347 27.39 21.27 -5.20
C GLN A 347 28.24 20.10 -5.74
N GLU A 348 29.28 19.71 -5.01
CA GLU A 348 30.20 18.64 -5.41
C GLU A 348 29.97 17.38 -4.57
N LYS A 349 30.56 16.26 -5.03
CA LYS A 349 30.58 14.99 -4.29
C LYS A 349 32.01 14.47 -4.20
N VAL A 350 32.41 14.03 -3.01
CA VAL A 350 33.76 13.56 -2.68
C VAL A 350 33.72 12.05 -2.47
N LEU A 351 34.49 11.29 -3.26
CA LEU A 351 34.57 9.83 -3.13
C LEU A 351 35.24 9.46 -1.80
N LEU A 352 34.58 8.59 -1.03
CA LEU A 352 35.10 8.11 0.24
C LEU A 352 36.06 6.92 0.05
N PRO A 353 37.14 6.84 0.85
CA PRO A 353 38.00 5.68 0.88
C PRO A 353 37.23 4.45 1.38
N ALA A 354 37.63 3.26 0.96
CA ALA A 354 36.93 2.01 1.27
C ALA A 354 36.65 1.81 2.78
N SER A 355 37.57 2.25 3.65
CA SER A 355 37.43 2.17 5.11
C SER A 355 36.32 3.03 5.70
N ASP A 356 35.82 4.02 4.95
CA ASP A 356 34.84 5.01 5.41
C ASP A 356 33.52 4.95 4.64
N GLN A 357 33.40 4.05 3.65
CA GLN A 357 32.18 3.92 2.84
C GLN A 357 30.96 3.46 3.64
N SER A 358 31.14 2.91 4.85
CA SER A 358 30.07 2.53 5.77
C SER A 358 29.86 3.49 6.95
N LYS A 359 30.55 4.64 6.95
CA LYS A 359 30.61 5.57 8.08
C LYS A 359 29.95 6.90 7.73
N PHE A 360 28.69 7.05 8.11
CA PHE A 360 27.89 8.22 7.75
C PHE A 360 27.69 9.15 8.94
N TYR A 361 27.52 10.43 8.65
CA TYR A 361 27.28 11.48 9.62
C TYR A 361 25.85 12.01 9.43
N SER A 362 25.07 12.12 10.51
CA SER A 362 23.67 12.58 10.47
C SER A 362 23.51 14.00 9.90
N GLY A 363 24.55 14.81 9.92
CA GLY A 363 24.62 16.17 9.37
C GLY A 363 24.92 16.24 7.88
N ASP A 364 25.28 15.12 7.25
CA ASP A 364 25.71 15.09 5.85
C ASP A 364 24.72 14.32 4.96
N CYS A 365 24.90 14.46 3.65
CA CYS A 365 24.24 13.64 2.63
C CYS A 365 25.27 12.79 1.89
N TYR A 366 24.87 11.56 1.53
CA TYR A 366 25.72 10.62 0.81
C TYR A 366 25.03 10.13 -0.46
N ILE A 367 25.83 9.83 -1.45
CA ILE A 367 25.40 9.13 -2.67
C ILE A 367 26.16 7.81 -2.68
N PHE A 368 25.48 6.70 -2.93
CA PHE A 368 26.12 5.41 -3.13
C PHE A 368 25.75 4.83 -4.49
N GLN A 369 26.69 4.13 -5.10
CA GLN A 369 26.49 3.35 -6.29
C GLN A 369 26.90 1.92 -5.96
N TYR A 370 25.97 1.00 -6.20
CA TYR A 370 26.20 -0.42 -6.02
C TYR A 370 26.02 -1.12 -7.36
N SER A 371 27.06 -1.80 -7.85
CA SER A 371 26.99 -2.59 -9.09
C SER A 371 26.96 -4.08 -8.79
N TYR A 372 26.07 -4.83 -9.43
CA TYR A 372 25.86 -6.25 -9.16
C TYR A 372 25.51 -7.02 -10.45
N PRO A 373 25.76 -8.34 -10.51
CA PRO A 373 25.42 -9.13 -11.68
C PRO A 373 23.90 -9.27 -11.83
N GLY A 374 23.34 -8.78 -12.94
CA GLY A 374 21.97 -9.05 -13.36
C GLY A 374 21.87 -10.27 -14.29
N GLU A 375 20.67 -10.57 -14.81
CA GLU A 375 20.44 -11.73 -15.69
C GLU A 375 21.25 -11.66 -17.00
N ASP A 376 21.26 -10.50 -17.66
CA ASP A 376 21.90 -10.31 -18.97
C ASP A 376 23.13 -9.38 -18.94
N LYS A 377 23.25 -8.53 -17.92
CA LYS A 377 24.29 -7.50 -17.80
C LYS A 377 24.50 -7.07 -16.35
N GLU A 378 25.55 -6.31 -16.09
CA GLU A 378 25.72 -5.63 -14.80
C GLU A 378 24.59 -4.60 -14.59
N GLU A 379 23.98 -4.66 -13.41
CA GLU A 379 22.95 -3.73 -12.96
C GLU A 379 23.50 -2.80 -11.90
N TYR A 380 22.86 -1.63 -11.75
CA TYR A 380 23.34 -0.58 -10.86
C TYR A 380 22.19 -0.04 -10.01
N LEU A 381 22.43 0.07 -8.71
CA LEU A 381 21.60 0.82 -7.77
C LEU A 381 22.33 2.10 -7.38
N ILE A 382 21.72 3.24 -7.69
CA ILE A 382 22.20 4.57 -7.27
C ILE A 382 21.27 5.07 -6.16
N GLY A 383 21.78 5.19 -4.96
CA GLY A 383 21.01 5.68 -3.82
C GLY A 383 21.54 6.97 -3.24
N THR A 384 20.65 7.78 -2.67
CA THR A 384 21.01 8.87 -1.75
C THR A 384 20.65 8.48 -0.34
N TRP A 385 21.56 8.70 0.61
CA TRP A 385 21.26 8.65 2.04
C TRP A 385 21.26 10.08 2.60
N ILE A 386 20.16 10.46 3.25
CA ILE A 386 19.91 11.81 3.73
C ILE A 386 19.92 11.80 5.25
N GLY A 387 20.93 12.41 5.86
CA GLY A 387 21.06 12.54 7.31
C GLY A 387 19.97 13.43 7.91
N LYS A 388 19.53 13.13 9.13
CA LYS A 388 18.46 13.87 9.85
C LYS A 388 18.80 15.34 10.10
N GLN A 389 20.08 15.64 10.28
CA GLN A 389 20.61 16.97 10.57
C GLN A 389 21.20 17.64 9.33
N SER A 390 21.07 17.03 8.15
CA SER A 390 21.59 17.57 6.89
C SER A 390 20.86 18.82 6.42
N VAL A 391 21.61 19.71 5.78
CA VAL A 391 21.12 21.02 5.31
C VAL A 391 20.38 20.89 3.98
N GLU A 392 19.36 21.74 3.78
CA GLU A 392 18.44 21.65 2.64
C GLU A 392 19.14 21.69 1.27
N ASP A 393 20.07 22.62 1.09
CA ASP A 393 20.80 22.77 -0.17
C ASP A 393 21.59 21.51 -0.54
N GLU A 394 22.20 20.83 0.44
CA GLU A 394 22.94 19.59 0.21
C GLU A 394 22.02 18.41 -0.04
N ARG A 395 20.82 18.37 0.56
CA ARG A 395 19.79 17.37 0.23
C ARG A 395 19.37 17.48 -1.24
N VAL A 396 19.11 18.70 -1.71
CA VAL A 396 18.77 18.98 -3.11
C VAL A 396 19.93 18.60 -4.03
N SER A 397 21.16 18.96 -3.65
CA SER A 397 22.39 18.64 -4.38
C SER A 397 22.61 17.13 -4.50
N ALA A 398 22.39 16.37 -3.42
CA ALA A 398 22.50 14.91 -3.39
C ALA A 398 21.55 14.25 -4.39
N VAL A 399 20.27 14.62 -4.34
CA VAL A 399 19.24 14.07 -5.24
C VAL A 399 19.52 14.46 -6.69
N SER A 400 19.86 15.73 -6.95
CA SER A 400 20.22 16.21 -8.29
C SER A 400 21.43 15.46 -8.87
N SER A 401 22.46 15.24 -8.06
CA SER A 401 23.68 14.53 -8.46
C SER A 401 23.42 13.04 -8.73
N ALA A 402 22.61 12.39 -7.90
CA ALA A 402 22.20 11.01 -8.14
C ALA A 402 21.39 10.87 -9.43
N THR A 403 20.46 11.81 -9.70
CA THR A 403 19.71 11.83 -10.97
C THR A 403 20.63 11.99 -12.17
N LYS A 404 21.61 12.89 -12.12
CA LYS A 404 22.63 13.03 -13.20
C LYS A 404 23.44 11.76 -13.41
N MET A 405 23.75 11.00 -12.35
CA MET A 405 24.42 9.70 -12.47
C MET A 405 23.52 8.71 -13.22
N VAL A 406 22.24 8.61 -12.86
CA VAL A 406 21.26 7.74 -13.53
C VAL A 406 21.07 8.14 -15.00
N GLU A 407 20.99 9.44 -15.30
CA GLU A 407 20.94 10.00 -16.66
C GLU A 407 22.14 9.58 -17.50
N SER A 408 23.36 9.67 -16.95
CA SER A 408 24.58 9.26 -17.64
C SER A 408 24.64 7.76 -17.94
N MET A 409 23.90 6.96 -17.17
CA MET A 409 23.67 5.52 -17.39
C MET A 409 22.43 5.25 -18.27
N LYS A 410 21.93 6.24 -19.02
CA LYS A 410 20.76 6.13 -19.90
C LYS A 410 19.52 5.60 -19.19
N PHE A 411 19.32 5.97 -17.92
CA PHE A 411 18.19 5.56 -17.09
C PHE A 411 18.05 4.05 -16.89
N GLN A 412 19.15 3.30 -17.00
CA GLN A 412 19.16 1.86 -16.76
C GLN A 412 19.44 1.48 -15.31
N ALA A 413 19.92 2.43 -14.48
CA ALA A 413 20.15 2.22 -13.06
C ALA A 413 18.86 2.45 -12.25
N THR A 414 18.64 1.64 -11.22
CA THR A 414 17.59 1.89 -10.22
C THR A 414 18.02 3.06 -9.33
N GLN A 415 17.10 3.96 -9.01
CA GLN A 415 17.34 5.08 -8.10
C GLN A 415 16.58 4.90 -6.79
N ALA A 416 17.23 5.16 -5.65
CA ALA A 416 16.62 5.15 -4.34
C ALA A 416 16.93 6.44 -3.55
N CYS A 417 15.98 6.92 -2.74
CA CYS A 417 16.22 7.96 -1.77
C CYS A 417 15.90 7.41 -0.37
N ILE A 418 16.89 7.40 0.51
CA ILE A 418 16.84 6.81 1.83
C ILE A 418 17.08 7.90 2.86
N HIS A 419 16.25 7.96 3.89
CA HIS A 419 16.42 8.88 5.00
C HIS A 419 16.95 8.14 6.22
N GLU A 420 17.83 8.78 6.98
CA GLU A 420 18.38 8.22 8.21
C GLU A 420 17.28 7.68 9.14
N GLY A 421 17.42 6.43 9.57
CA GLY A 421 16.47 5.71 10.42
C GLY A 421 15.34 5.02 9.67
N ASN A 422 15.24 5.18 8.35
CA ASN A 422 14.28 4.52 7.47
C ASN A 422 15.01 3.69 6.38
N GLU A 423 16.18 3.16 6.69
CA GLU A 423 16.94 2.34 5.76
C GLU A 423 16.26 0.97 5.55
N PRO A 424 16.06 0.54 4.28
CA PRO A 424 15.49 -0.77 3.98
C PRO A 424 16.48 -1.89 4.28
N ILE A 425 16.00 -3.13 4.44
CA ILE A 425 16.86 -4.28 4.73
C ILE A 425 17.96 -4.48 3.67
N GLN A 426 17.65 -4.21 2.40
CA GLN A 426 18.61 -4.29 1.29
C GLN A 426 19.77 -3.29 1.44
N PHE A 427 19.53 -2.12 2.04
CA PHE A 427 20.60 -1.17 2.33
C PHE A 427 21.59 -1.79 3.32
N PHE A 428 21.10 -2.39 4.40
CA PHE A 428 21.99 -3.01 5.37
C PHE A 428 22.74 -4.22 4.80
N SER A 429 22.10 -5.04 3.97
CA SER A 429 22.78 -6.17 3.31
C SER A 429 23.89 -5.74 2.35
N ILE A 430 23.73 -4.60 1.65
CA ILE A 430 24.75 -4.04 0.76
C ILE A 430 25.95 -3.52 1.56
N PHE A 431 25.70 -2.81 2.66
CA PHE A 431 26.75 -2.19 3.46
C PHE A 431 27.40 -3.17 4.46
N GLN A 432 26.67 -4.24 4.83
CA GLN A 432 27.01 -5.26 5.83
C GLN A 432 27.20 -4.71 7.25
N SER A 433 28.19 -3.82 7.42
CA SER A 433 28.40 -2.98 8.58
C SER A 433 28.01 -1.55 8.26
N PHE A 434 27.24 -0.90 9.12
CA PHE A 434 26.87 0.50 8.94
C PHE A 434 26.98 1.29 10.23
N ILE A 435 27.63 2.46 10.19
CA ILE A 435 27.85 3.32 11.36
C ILE A 435 27.27 4.69 11.08
N VAL A 436 26.44 5.19 12.00
CA VAL A 436 25.90 6.55 11.98
C VAL A 436 26.52 7.35 13.13
N PHE A 437 27.29 8.36 12.77
CA PHE A 437 27.89 9.36 13.64
C PHE A 437 27.00 10.60 13.73
N LYS A 438 27.12 11.32 14.84
CA LYS A 438 26.51 12.64 15.02
C LYS A 438 27.31 13.75 14.35
N GLY A 439 26.61 14.85 14.09
CA GLY A 439 27.13 16.02 13.41
C GLY A 439 27.46 15.74 11.95
N GLY A 440 28.38 16.49 11.36
CA GLY A 440 28.63 16.48 9.93
C GLY A 440 29.99 17.04 9.56
N LEU A 441 30.52 16.60 8.42
CA LEU A 441 31.82 17.01 7.92
C LEU A 441 31.71 17.93 6.69
N SER A 442 30.53 18.10 6.11
CA SER A 442 30.32 19.00 4.99
C SER A 442 30.49 20.47 5.41
N ASP A 443 30.91 21.30 4.46
CA ASP A 443 31.03 22.75 4.68
C ASP A 443 29.64 23.37 4.83
N GLY A 444 28.63 22.84 4.15
CA GLY A 444 27.23 23.25 4.32
C GLY A 444 26.74 23.05 5.75
N TYR A 445 26.98 21.87 6.33
CA TYR A 445 26.64 21.58 7.71
C TYR A 445 27.39 22.47 8.70
N LYS A 446 28.71 22.60 8.54
CA LYS A 446 29.56 23.43 9.42
C LYS A 446 29.14 24.89 9.42
N ASN A 447 28.83 25.44 8.24
CA ASN A 447 28.33 26.81 8.13
C ASN A 447 26.97 26.95 8.80
N TYR A 448 26.07 25.99 8.60
CA TYR A 448 24.75 26.01 9.22
C TYR A 448 24.80 26.01 10.76
N ILE A 449 25.63 25.15 11.37
CA ILE A 449 25.77 25.13 12.84
C ILE A 449 26.39 26.43 13.37
N ALA A 450 27.37 27.00 12.64
CA ALA A 450 28.00 28.26 13.02
C ALA A 450 27.02 29.43 12.94
N GLU A 451 26.23 29.52 11.86
CA GLU A 451 25.21 30.56 11.65
C GLU A 451 24.06 30.48 12.66
N LYS A 452 23.71 29.26 13.09
CA LYS A 452 22.63 29.01 14.05
C LYS A 452 23.11 28.95 15.50
N GLU A 453 24.40 29.18 15.75
CA GLU A 453 25.04 29.06 17.07
C GLU A 453 24.74 27.71 17.76
N ILE A 454 24.61 26.64 16.96
CA ILE A 454 24.40 25.29 17.46
C ILE A 454 25.73 24.75 17.98
N PRO A 455 25.78 24.16 19.19
CA PRO A 455 27.01 23.57 19.72
C PRO A 455 27.60 22.52 18.77
N GLU A 456 28.93 22.57 18.58
CA GLU A 456 29.65 21.57 17.81
C GLU A 456 29.50 20.19 18.48
N GLY A 457 28.78 19.30 17.81
CA GLY A 457 28.46 17.95 18.27
C GLY A 457 28.97 16.86 17.35
N THR A 458 29.82 17.21 16.37
CA THR A 458 30.36 16.25 15.41
C THR A 458 31.25 15.22 16.11
N TYR A 459 31.06 13.96 15.75
CA TYR A 459 31.87 12.86 16.25
C TYR A 459 33.37 13.10 16.05
N THR A 460 34.14 12.81 17.10
CA THR A 460 35.59 12.78 17.07
C THR A 460 36.08 11.47 17.66
N GLU A 461 37.17 10.93 17.11
CA GLU A 461 37.69 9.62 17.51
C GLU A 461 38.06 9.60 19.00
N ASP A 462 38.71 10.64 19.51
CA ASP A 462 39.10 10.74 20.93
C ASP A 462 37.99 11.27 21.84
N GLY A 463 36.87 11.70 21.27
CA GLY A 463 35.74 12.25 22.01
C GLY A 463 34.99 11.21 22.85
N LEU A 464 34.12 11.73 23.73
CA LEU A 464 33.12 10.91 24.41
C LEU A 464 32.02 10.54 23.43
N ALA A 465 31.80 9.25 23.21
CA ALA A 465 30.71 8.77 22.36
C ALA A 465 30.10 7.48 22.89
N LEU A 466 28.78 7.38 22.75
CA LEU A 466 27.98 6.21 23.07
C LEU A 466 27.30 5.70 21.80
N PHE A 467 27.57 4.46 21.41
CA PHE A 467 26.96 3.81 20.25
C PHE A 467 25.99 2.74 20.72
N ARG A 468 24.75 2.77 20.22
CA ARG A 468 23.83 1.66 20.32
C ARG A 468 24.09 0.69 19.18
N VAL A 469 24.30 -0.59 19.49
CA VAL A 469 24.51 -1.66 18.52
C VAL A 469 23.22 -2.43 18.29
N GLN A 470 22.89 -2.70 17.02
CA GLN A 470 21.73 -3.48 16.61
C GLN A 470 22.01 -4.20 15.28
N GLY A 471 21.22 -5.22 14.96
CA GLY A 471 21.38 -5.99 13.73
C GLY A 471 20.66 -7.32 13.78
N SER A 472 20.67 -8.05 12.66
CA SER A 472 20.23 -9.45 12.62
C SER A 472 21.38 -10.44 12.39
N GLY A 473 22.61 -9.96 12.22
CA GLY A 473 23.80 -10.79 12.09
C GLY A 473 25.00 -10.06 11.48
N PRO A 474 26.08 -10.78 11.16
CA PRO A 474 27.29 -10.26 10.54
C PRO A 474 27.08 -9.42 9.27
N ASP A 475 26.09 -9.79 8.47
CA ASP A 475 25.77 -9.16 7.19
C ASP A 475 24.75 -8.01 7.33
N ASN A 476 24.36 -7.68 8.56
CA ASN A 476 23.45 -6.59 8.91
C ASN A 476 23.74 -6.14 10.35
N MET A 477 24.88 -5.45 10.54
CA MET A 477 25.28 -4.87 11.81
C MET A 477 25.34 -3.36 11.74
N GLN A 478 24.85 -2.71 12.80
CA GLN A 478 24.63 -1.28 12.84
C GLN A 478 25.14 -0.72 14.16
N ALA A 479 25.90 0.37 14.11
CA ALA A 479 26.22 1.21 15.26
C ALA A 479 25.65 2.62 15.06
N ILE A 480 24.81 3.07 15.98
CA ILE A 480 24.19 4.39 15.91
C ILE A 480 24.65 5.20 17.12
N GLN A 481 25.33 6.32 16.87
CA GLN A 481 25.74 7.21 17.95
C GLN A 481 24.52 7.89 18.57
N VAL A 482 24.36 7.74 19.89
CA VAL A 482 23.31 8.34 20.70
C VAL A 482 23.90 9.39 21.65
N GLU A 483 23.07 10.08 22.43
CA GLU A 483 23.60 11.00 23.46
C GLU A 483 24.36 10.19 24.52
N ALA A 484 25.55 10.66 24.92
CA ALA A 484 26.37 10.01 25.93
C ALA A 484 25.86 10.32 27.34
N VAL A 485 24.60 9.94 27.60
CA VAL A 485 23.89 10.11 28.86
C VAL A 485 23.20 8.81 29.25
N ALA A 486 23.05 8.55 30.55
CA ALA A 486 22.48 7.29 31.03
C ALA A 486 21.05 7.01 30.51
N SER A 487 20.24 8.05 30.27
CA SER A 487 18.88 7.90 29.73
C SER A 487 18.83 7.43 28.26
N SER A 488 19.96 7.41 27.55
CA SER A 488 20.06 6.87 26.18
C SER A 488 20.30 5.37 26.14
N LEU A 489 20.63 4.74 27.27
CA LEU A 489 20.72 3.29 27.37
C LEU A 489 19.34 2.65 27.17
N ASN A 490 19.33 1.36 26.88
CA ASN A 490 18.09 0.58 26.76
C ASN A 490 18.39 -0.89 26.97
N SER A 491 17.64 -1.55 27.86
CA SER A 491 17.89 -2.95 28.26
C SER A 491 17.78 -3.96 27.11
N SER A 492 17.20 -3.58 25.97
CA SER A 492 17.06 -4.41 24.77
C SER A 492 18.24 -4.35 23.80
N TYR A 493 19.30 -3.58 24.09
CA TYR A 493 20.43 -3.39 23.17
C TYR A 493 21.78 -3.49 23.88
N CYS A 494 22.83 -3.72 23.08
CA CYS A 494 24.22 -3.56 23.51
C CYS A 494 24.75 -2.18 23.12
N TYR A 495 25.73 -1.69 23.87
CA TYR A 495 26.30 -0.37 23.67
C TYR A 495 27.83 -0.39 23.73
N ILE A 496 28.45 0.53 22.99
CA ILE A 496 29.89 0.82 23.06
C ILE A 496 30.04 2.25 23.56
N LEU A 497 30.65 2.44 24.72
CA LEU A 497 30.98 3.74 25.28
C LEU A 497 32.49 3.93 25.22
N HIS A 498 32.96 5.00 24.58
CA HIS A 498 34.38 5.36 24.61
C HIS A 498 34.62 6.81 24.96
N SER A 499 35.79 7.08 25.53
CA SER A 499 36.35 8.41 25.76
C SER A 499 37.88 8.30 25.69
N GLY A 500 38.48 8.86 24.63
CA GLY A 500 39.88 8.63 24.28
C GLY A 500 40.22 7.14 24.11
N SER A 501 41.12 6.63 24.95
CA SER A 501 41.56 5.23 24.97
C SER A 501 40.76 4.33 25.92
N THR A 502 39.84 4.90 26.72
CA THR A 502 38.98 4.11 27.61
C THR A 502 37.75 3.67 26.83
N VAL A 503 37.51 2.36 26.77
CA VAL A 503 36.37 1.76 26.08
C VAL A 503 35.63 0.80 27.00
N PHE A 504 34.31 0.87 26.99
CA PHE A 504 33.40 -0.04 27.67
C PHE A 504 32.42 -0.63 26.65
N THR A 505 32.14 -1.92 26.78
CA THR A 505 30.95 -2.54 26.19
C THR A 505 29.91 -2.70 27.28
N TRP A 506 28.65 -2.39 27.02
CA TRP A 506 27.55 -2.55 27.97
C TRP A 506 26.49 -3.45 27.36
N ALA A 507 26.08 -4.49 28.10
CA ALA A 507 25.06 -5.44 27.68
C ALA A 507 23.79 -5.29 28.52
N GLY A 508 22.68 -4.95 27.85
CA GLY A 508 21.35 -4.91 28.44
C GLY A 508 20.84 -6.30 28.82
N ASN A 509 19.97 -6.39 29.83
CA ASN A 509 19.45 -7.64 30.38
C ASN A 509 18.52 -8.40 29.44
N LEU A 510 18.00 -7.76 28.38
CA LEU A 510 17.14 -8.40 27.37
C LEU A 510 17.90 -8.70 26.07
N THR A 511 19.23 -8.55 26.06
CA THR A 511 20.08 -8.87 24.91
C THR A 511 20.38 -10.36 24.83
N SER A 512 20.60 -10.84 23.61
CA SER A 512 20.93 -12.22 23.27
C SER A 512 22.44 -12.41 23.04
N PRO A 513 22.96 -13.65 23.00
CA PRO A 513 24.35 -13.92 22.63
C PRO A 513 24.74 -13.35 21.26
N ASP A 514 23.81 -13.34 20.30
CA ASP A 514 24.04 -12.78 18.97
C ASP A 514 24.29 -11.26 19.05
N ASP A 515 23.56 -10.54 19.92
CA ASP A 515 23.80 -9.11 20.17
C ASP A 515 25.19 -8.86 20.77
N HIS A 516 25.71 -9.80 21.58
CA HIS A 516 27.04 -9.71 22.18
C HIS A 516 28.14 -9.93 21.14
N GLU A 517 27.90 -10.79 20.15
CA GLU A 517 28.82 -10.95 19.03
C GLU A 517 28.84 -9.70 18.14
N LEU A 518 27.68 -9.10 17.89
CA LEU A 518 27.58 -7.86 17.11
C LEU A 518 28.35 -6.71 17.77
N VAL A 519 28.25 -6.52 19.08
CA VAL A 519 28.95 -5.42 19.77
C VAL A 519 30.47 -5.58 19.69
N GLU A 520 31.00 -6.79 19.81
CA GLU A 520 32.45 -7.03 19.69
C GLU A 520 32.95 -6.82 18.26
N ARG A 521 32.21 -7.28 17.24
CA ARG A 521 32.55 -7.02 15.83
C ARG A 521 32.51 -5.52 15.51
N GLN A 522 31.52 -4.81 16.05
CA GLN A 522 31.37 -3.38 15.83
C GLN A 522 32.44 -2.57 16.56
N LEU A 523 32.90 -3.05 17.72
CA LEU A 523 34.02 -2.50 18.46
C LEU A 523 35.32 -2.53 17.64
N ASP A 524 35.62 -3.66 16.98
CA ASP A 524 36.80 -3.79 16.12
C ASP A 524 36.83 -2.77 14.97
N ILE A 525 35.66 -2.30 14.53
CA ILE A 525 35.52 -1.30 13.47
C ILE A 525 35.62 0.13 14.02
N ILE A 526 35.01 0.41 15.19
CA ILE A 526 34.97 1.77 15.77
C ILE A 526 36.28 2.11 16.49
N LYS A 527 36.83 1.17 17.27
CA LYS A 527 38.05 1.33 18.07
C LYS A 527 38.99 0.14 17.85
N PRO A 528 39.60 0.02 16.66
CA PRO A 528 40.46 -1.11 16.33
C PRO A 528 41.64 -1.21 17.32
N ASN A 529 41.95 -2.43 17.75
CA ASN A 529 43.07 -2.75 18.65
C ASN A 529 42.93 -2.26 20.10
N LEU A 530 41.77 -1.76 20.53
CA LEU A 530 41.53 -1.42 21.95
C LEU A 530 40.69 -2.50 22.62
N GLN A 531 41.09 -2.88 23.83
CA GLN A 531 40.33 -3.81 24.67
C GLN A 531 39.23 -3.05 25.41
N SER A 532 38.00 -3.58 25.36
CA SER A 532 36.88 -3.04 26.11
C SER A 532 36.86 -3.55 27.55
N LYS A 533 36.26 -2.76 28.44
CA LYS A 533 35.89 -3.17 29.79
C LYS A 533 34.41 -3.58 29.80
N PRO A 534 34.06 -4.87 29.78
CA PRO A 534 32.66 -5.30 29.70
C PRO A 534 31.88 -4.90 30.96
N GLN A 535 30.69 -4.34 30.75
CA GLN A 535 29.72 -3.93 31.76
C GLN A 535 28.41 -4.69 31.51
N LYS A 536 27.76 -5.13 32.58
CA LYS A 536 26.43 -5.76 32.51
C LYS A 536 25.42 -4.88 33.21
N GLU A 537 24.21 -4.80 32.65
CA GLU A 537 23.12 -4.04 33.24
C GLU A 537 22.90 -4.41 34.71
N GLY A 538 23.01 -3.41 35.59
CA GLY A 538 22.86 -3.54 37.04
C GLY A 538 24.16 -3.83 37.81
N SER A 539 25.29 -4.05 37.12
CA SER A 539 26.61 -4.26 37.74
C SER A 539 27.69 -3.37 37.14
N GLU A 540 27.31 -2.16 36.70
CA GLU A 540 28.22 -1.22 36.05
C GLU A 540 29.13 -0.51 37.07
N SER A 541 30.36 -0.23 36.64
CA SER A 541 31.35 0.52 37.42
C SER A 541 30.98 2.00 37.61
N GLU A 542 31.49 2.63 38.66
CA GLU A 542 31.32 4.07 38.89
C GLU A 542 31.92 4.89 37.73
N GLN A 543 33.08 4.50 37.21
CA GLN A 543 33.73 5.15 36.06
C GLN A 543 32.83 5.17 34.82
N PHE A 544 32.07 4.09 34.57
CA PHE A 544 31.11 4.04 33.47
C PHE A 544 29.99 5.08 33.64
N TRP A 545 29.43 5.18 34.85
CA TRP A 545 28.38 6.15 35.15
C TRP A 545 28.87 7.60 35.14
N GLU A 546 30.09 7.86 35.61
CA GLU A 546 30.70 9.19 35.56
C GLU A 546 30.79 9.71 34.13
N LEU A 547 31.20 8.87 33.18
CA LEU A 547 31.27 9.24 31.76
C LEU A 547 29.88 9.55 31.15
N LEU A 548 28.81 8.96 31.69
CA LEU A 548 27.43 9.20 31.23
C LEU A 548 26.71 10.32 32.00
N GLY A 549 27.43 11.07 32.83
CA GLY A 549 26.84 12.16 33.62
C GLY A 549 26.03 11.69 34.84
N GLY A 550 26.28 10.46 35.31
CA GLY A 550 25.61 9.84 36.44
C GLY A 550 24.56 8.81 36.03
N LYS A 551 24.06 8.05 37.01
CA LYS A 551 23.04 7.03 36.80
C LYS A 551 21.64 7.67 36.72
N SER A 552 20.86 7.28 35.72
CA SER A 552 19.46 7.67 35.56
C SER A 552 18.60 6.49 35.07
N GLU A 553 17.28 6.68 35.06
CA GLU A 553 16.36 5.71 34.48
C GLU A 553 16.46 5.70 32.96
N TYR A 554 16.28 4.51 32.37
CA TYR A 554 16.27 4.29 30.94
C TYR A 554 15.24 3.22 30.55
N PRO A 555 14.78 3.21 29.28
CA PRO A 555 13.75 2.27 28.84
C PRO A 555 14.23 0.82 28.77
N SER A 556 13.30 -0.13 28.92
CA SER A 556 13.58 -1.57 28.77
C SER A 556 12.89 -2.20 27.56
N GLN A 557 12.22 -1.41 26.72
CA GLN A 557 11.49 -1.91 25.55
C GLN A 557 12.29 -1.69 24.26
N LYS A 558 12.33 -2.71 23.40
CA LYS A 558 12.95 -2.61 22.06
C LYS A 558 12.27 -1.50 21.26
N THR A 559 13.06 -0.67 20.58
CA THR A 559 12.51 0.37 19.70
C THR A 559 11.72 -0.31 18.59
N ALA A 560 10.43 -0.01 18.50
CA ALA A 560 9.57 -0.59 17.46
C ALA A 560 10.06 -0.12 16.08
N ARG A 561 10.31 -1.08 15.18
CA ARG A 561 10.41 -0.82 13.74
C ARG A 561 9.01 -0.96 13.15
N GLU A 562 8.67 -0.10 12.20
CA GLU A 562 7.39 -0.21 11.49
C GLU A 562 7.33 -1.57 10.78
N PRO A 563 6.29 -2.38 11.03
CA PRO A 563 6.12 -3.61 10.26
C PRO A 563 5.82 -3.23 8.81
N GLU A 564 6.54 -3.83 7.85
CA GLU A 564 6.23 -3.62 6.44
C GLU A 564 4.76 -3.94 6.16
N GLY A 565 4.03 -2.96 5.63
CA GLY A 565 2.67 -3.15 5.15
C GLY A 565 2.59 -4.15 3.99
N ASP A 566 1.36 -4.52 3.64
CA ASP A 566 1.12 -5.27 2.41
C ASP A 566 1.43 -4.39 1.20
N PRO A 567 2.00 -4.94 0.11
CA PRO A 567 2.30 -4.16 -1.09
C PRO A 567 1.00 -3.72 -1.77
N HIS A 568 0.97 -2.46 -2.22
CA HIS A 568 -0.14 -1.88 -2.97
C HIS A 568 0.38 -1.25 -4.26
N LEU A 569 -0.36 -1.43 -5.36
CA LEU A 569 -0.07 -0.82 -6.66
C LEU A 569 -1.04 0.32 -6.93
N PHE A 570 -0.51 1.49 -7.24
CA PHE A 570 -1.28 2.69 -7.58
C PHE A 570 -0.89 3.18 -8.98
N SER A 571 -1.85 3.80 -9.68
CA SER A 571 -1.58 4.57 -10.89
C SER A 571 -1.65 6.05 -10.53
N CYS A 572 -0.61 6.81 -10.86
CA CYS A 572 -0.56 8.25 -10.66
C CYS A 572 -0.62 8.94 -12.02
N THR A 573 -1.62 9.80 -12.21
CA THR A 573 -1.75 10.61 -13.43
C THR A 573 -1.61 12.07 -13.06
N PHE A 574 -0.56 12.72 -13.59
CA PHE A 574 -0.38 14.16 -13.42
C PHE A 574 -1.03 14.86 -14.61
N SER A 575 -2.21 15.44 -14.41
CA SER A 575 -2.79 16.38 -15.38
C SER A 575 -2.02 17.69 -15.33
N LYS A 576 -1.44 18.11 -16.45
CA LYS A 576 -0.80 19.42 -16.60
C LYS A 576 -1.79 20.57 -16.56
#